data_AF-A0AAV1CN36-F1
#
_entry.id   AF-A0AAV1CN36-F1
#
_cell.length_a   1.000
_cell.length_b   1.000
_cell.length_c   1.000
_cell.angle_alpha   90.00
_cell.angle_beta   90.00
_cell.angle_gamma   90.00
#
_symmetry.space_group_name_H-M   'P 1'
#
loop_
_entity.id
_entity.type
_entity.pdbx_description
1 polymer ?
#
loop_
_entity_poly.entity_id
_entity_poly.type
_entity_poly.pdbx_seq_one_letter_code
_entity_poly.pdbx_strand_id
1 'polypeptide(L)'
;MSVKNSCHWPRLAFISKECVSSTCMSFTVYPVVGVSLSNAKSFIEDVKNLVALQPEAFCGIDVYGGMLLRYVKASSAYLGKDEDALELDVLYYRSKDPMAPRLHQDFYDEIEQIALFKYGGIPHWGKNKNMAFVGAIHKYGIQVNS
;
A
#
# COMPACT_ATOMS: atom_id res chain seq x y z
N MET A 1 11.10 22.02 -2.88
CA MET A 1 12.00 21.17 -2.06
C MET A 1 12.57 20.11 -2.98
N SER A 2 13.87 20.16 -3.27
CA SER A 2 14.55 19.18 -4.13
C SER A 2 14.79 17.92 -3.31
N VAL A 3 14.10 16.83 -3.64
CA VAL A 3 14.40 15.50 -3.07
C VAL A 3 15.72 15.08 -3.69
N LYS A 4 16.81 15.15 -2.93
CA LYS A 4 18.10 14.61 -3.39
C LYS A 4 17.92 13.10 -3.58
N ASN A 5 18.10 12.63 -4.81
CA ASN A 5 18.09 11.20 -5.17
C ASN A 5 19.05 10.42 -4.27
N SER A 6 18.50 9.75 -3.26
CA SER A 6 19.21 9.01 -2.21
C SER A 6 19.27 7.51 -2.50
N CYS A 7 18.56 7.04 -3.54
CA CYS A 7 18.65 5.67 -4.03
C CYS A 7 20.00 5.44 -4.72
N HIS A 8 21.04 5.24 -3.92
CA HIS A 8 22.30 4.71 -4.39
C HIS A 8 22.08 3.21 -4.62
N TRP A 9 21.76 2.82 -5.85
CA TRP A 9 21.77 1.41 -6.22
C TRP A 9 23.22 0.92 -6.09
N PRO A 10 23.59 0.09 -5.09
CA PRO A 10 24.89 -0.56 -5.16
C PRO A 10 24.90 -1.36 -6.46
N ARG A 11 26.02 -1.27 -7.19
CA ARG A 11 26.25 -1.96 -8.45
C ARG A 11 26.02 -3.47 -8.23
N LEU A 12 24.80 -3.93 -8.52
CA LEU A 12 24.36 -5.32 -8.49
C LEU A 12 24.92 -6.13 -7.31
N ALA A 13 24.46 -5.84 -6.09
CA ALA A 13 24.37 -6.90 -5.10
C ALA A 13 23.30 -7.87 -5.63
N PHE A 14 23.75 -9.05 -6.06
CA PHE A 14 22.95 -10.15 -6.58
C PHE A 14 21.64 -10.34 -5.76
N ILE A 15 20.53 -9.81 -6.25
CA ILE A 15 19.32 -10.63 -6.33
C ILE A 15 19.74 -11.72 -7.31
N SER A 16 19.79 -12.98 -6.86
CA SER A 16 20.30 -14.09 -7.65
C SER A 16 19.79 -14.00 -9.09
N LYS A 17 20.70 -14.15 -10.05
CA LYS A 17 20.39 -14.26 -11.48
C LYS A 17 19.53 -15.49 -11.81
N GLU A 18 18.94 -16.14 -10.82
CA GLU A 18 18.11 -17.33 -10.95
C GLU A 18 16.62 -17.01 -11.05
N CYS A 19 16.19 -15.76 -10.88
CA CYS A 19 14.78 -15.37 -11.00
C CYS A 19 14.50 -14.36 -12.12
N VAL A 20 15.21 -14.51 -13.25
CA VAL A 20 14.89 -13.85 -14.54
C VAL A 20 14.40 -14.88 -15.56
N SER A 21 13.85 -16.00 -15.10
CA SER A 21 13.06 -16.92 -15.92
C SER A 21 11.64 -16.96 -15.39
N SER A 22 10.68 -17.13 -16.29
CA SER A 22 9.22 -17.07 -16.11
C SER A 22 8.63 -18.11 -15.14
N THR A 23 9.42 -18.66 -14.22
CA THR A 23 9.03 -19.67 -13.24
C THR A 23 9.44 -19.34 -11.80
N CYS A 24 10.12 -18.22 -11.54
CA CYS A 24 10.29 -17.72 -10.18
C CYS A 24 9.14 -16.78 -9.84
N MET A 25 8.14 -17.30 -9.12
CA MET A 25 6.91 -16.61 -8.77
C MET A 25 7.18 -15.49 -7.75
N SER A 26 7.76 -14.38 -8.20
CA SER A 26 7.84 -13.13 -7.46
C SER A 26 6.41 -12.72 -7.09
N PHE A 27 6.06 -12.86 -5.80
CA PHE A 27 4.73 -12.46 -5.33
C PHE A 27 4.76 -10.96 -5.07
N THR A 28 4.28 -10.24 -6.06
CA THR A 28 4.12 -8.80 -5.98
C THR A 28 2.84 -8.48 -5.21
N VAL A 29 2.97 -7.71 -4.12
CA VAL A 29 1.84 -7.34 -3.26
C VAL A 29 1.39 -5.93 -3.60
N TYR A 30 0.08 -5.76 -3.61
CA TYR A 30 -0.58 -4.50 -3.87
C TYR A 30 -1.67 -4.31 -2.81
N PRO A 31 -1.37 -3.98 -1.53
CA PRO A 31 -2.43 -3.51 -0.66
C PRO A 31 -3.08 -2.29 -1.29
N VAL A 32 -4.41 -2.26 -1.26
CA VAL A 32 -5.20 -1.18 -1.85
C VAL A 32 -6.17 -0.68 -0.82
N VAL A 33 -6.04 0.58 -0.47
CA VAL A 33 -6.87 1.23 0.55
C VAL A 33 -7.42 2.53 0.01
N GLY A 34 -8.73 2.71 0.17
CA GLY A 34 -9.41 3.95 -0.15
C GLY A 34 -9.51 4.83 1.08
N VAL A 35 -9.14 6.10 0.94
CA VAL A 35 -9.32 7.13 1.96
C VAL A 35 -10.30 8.18 1.43
N SER A 36 -11.19 8.69 2.29
CA SER A 36 -12.10 9.81 1.95
C SER A 36 -11.34 10.91 1.22
N LEU A 37 -11.92 11.46 0.15
CA LEU A 37 -11.32 12.58 -0.56
C LEU A 37 -11.15 13.81 0.36
N SER A 38 -12.02 13.97 1.36
CA SER A 38 -11.92 15.03 2.37
C SER A 38 -10.63 14.96 3.20
N ASN A 39 -10.11 13.74 3.37
CA ASN A 39 -8.88 13.44 4.13
C ASN A 39 -7.63 13.30 3.24
N ALA A 40 -7.78 13.33 1.91
CA ALA A 40 -6.71 13.01 0.97
C ALA A 40 -5.45 13.85 1.16
N LYS A 41 -5.61 15.16 1.41
CA LYS A 41 -4.46 16.06 1.63
C LYS A 41 -3.64 15.65 2.85
N SER A 42 -4.29 15.50 4.01
CA SER A 42 -3.63 15.13 5.26
C SER A 42 -3.02 13.74 5.18
N PHE A 43 -3.71 12.81 4.51
CA PHE A 43 -3.17 11.47 4.24
C PHE A 43 -1.89 11.52 3.42
N ILE A 44 -1.86 12.26 2.31
CA ILE A 44 -0.67 12.42 1.48
C ILE A 44 0.47 13.09 2.26
N GLU A 45 0.18 14.05 3.14
CA GLU A 45 1.18 14.70 3.99
C GLU A 45 1.79 13.71 4.99
N ASP A 46 1.00 12.85 5.64
CA ASP A 46 1.53 11.81 6.51
C ASP A 46 2.39 10.78 5.76
N VAL A 47 1.96 10.35 4.58
CA VAL A 47 2.77 9.43 3.74
C VAL A 47 4.09 10.10 3.34
N LYS A 48 4.07 11.39 2.98
CA LYS A 48 5.30 12.15 2.70
C LYS A 48 6.21 12.26 3.92
N ASN A 49 5.66 12.45 5.10
CA ASN A 49 6.44 12.49 6.34
C ASN A 49 7.10 11.14 6.61
N LEU A 50 6.38 10.03 6.38
CA LEU A 50 6.93 8.69 6.50
C LEU A 50 8.06 8.44 5.49
N VAL A 51 7.88 8.85 4.23
CA VAL A 51 8.93 8.78 3.19
C VAL A 51 10.17 9.61 3.59
N ALA A 52 9.98 10.75 4.24
CA ALA A 52 11.07 11.60 4.68
C ALA A 52 11.89 11.01 5.84
N LEU A 53 11.34 10.05 6.61
CA LEU A 53 12.08 9.37 7.69
C LEU A 53 13.19 8.47 7.17
N GLN A 54 12.92 7.73 6.08
CA GLN A 54 13.89 6.83 5.44
C GLN A 54 13.60 6.74 3.94
N PRO A 55 14.14 7.65 3.11
CA PRO A 55 13.91 7.64 1.67
C PRO A 55 14.34 6.34 0.99
N GLU A 56 15.38 5.68 1.51
CA GLU A 56 15.92 4.43 0.97
C GLU A 56 14.92 3.26 1.07
N ALA A 57 13.99 3.34 2.03
CA ALA A 57 12.93 2.34 2.20
C ALA A 57 12.02 2.22 0.98
N PHE A 58 11.98 3.25 0.12
CA PHE A 58 11.10 3.33 -1.05
C PHE A 58 11.86 3.11 -2.36
N CYS A 59 13.16 2.84 -2.35
CA CYS A 59 13.92 2.62 -3.58
C CYS A 59 13.52 1.33 -4.32
N GLY A 60 12.99 0.34 -3.60
CA GLY A 60 12.60 -0.95 -4.18
C GLY A 60 11.26 -0.94 -4.91
N ILE A 61 10.34 -0.02 -4.59
CA ILE A 61 8.97 -0.05 -5.15
C ILE A 61 8.90 0.43 -6.59
N ASP A 62 9.79 1.34 -6.99
CA ASP A 62 9.80 1.90 -8.36
C ASP A 62 10.08 0.82 -9.42
N VAL A 63 10.90 -0.18 -9.08
CA VAL A 63 11.19 -1.34 -9.94
C VAL A 63 9.94 -2.15 -10.27
N TYR A 64 8.95 -2.14 -9.38
CA TYR A 64 7.73 -2.92 -9.55
C TYR A 64 6.54 -2.07 -10.02
N GLY A 65 6.66 -0.73 -10.06
CA GLY A 65 5.63 0.20 -10.54
C GLY A 65 5.15 1.23 -9.49
N GLY A 66 5.76 1.26 -8.30
CA GLY A 66 5.68 2.37 -7.36
C GLY A 66 4.38 2.48 -6.56
N MET A 67 4.04 3.71 -6.18
CA MET A 67 2.76 4.02 -5.52
C MET A 67 1.79 4.58 -6.56
N LEU A 68 0.63 3.95 -6.71
CA LEU A 68 -0.40 4.40 -7.62
C LEU A 68 -1.56 5.03 -6.84
N LEU A 69 -1.87 6.28 -7.17
CA LEU A 69 -3.00 7.01 -6.61
C LEU A 69 -4.11 7.10 -7.65
N ARG A 70 -5.32 6.69 -7.28
CA ARG A 70 -6.50 6.68 -8.17
C ARG A 70 -7.67 7.36 -7.51
N TYR A 71 -8.39 8.18 -8.27
CA TYR A 71 -9.68 8.70 -7.84
C TYR A 71 -10.76 7.66 -8.07
N VAL A 72 -11.60 7.45 -7.06
CA VAL A 72 -12.77 6.57 -7.13
C VAL A 72 -13.99 7.35 -6.71
N LYS A 73 -15.01 7.35 -7.56
CA LYS A 73 -16.28 7.99 -7.27
C LYS A 73 -17.12 7.11 -6.33
N ALA A 74 -17.89 7.75 -5.45
CA ALA A 74 -18.90 7.12 -4.63
C ALA A 74 -19.81 6.22 -5.47
N SER A 75 -20.23 5.09 -4.89
CA SER A 75 -21.07 4.09 -5.54
C SER A 75 -22.13 3.56 -4.57
N SER A 76 -23.33 3.31 -5.09
CA SER A 76 -24.41 2.65 -4.35
C SER A 76 -24.28 1.13 -4.29
N ALA A 77 -23.16 0.55 -4.74
CA ALA A 77 -22.91 -0.88 -4.64
C ALA A 77 -22.86 -1.33 -3.16
N TYR A 78 -23.33 -2.55 -2.87
CA TYR A 78 -23.47 -3.05 -1.50
C TYR A 78 -22.17 -3.03 -0.68
N LEU A 79 -21.02 -3.31 -1.32
CA LEU A 79 -19.69 -3.22 -0.72
C LEU A 79 -18.84 -2.10 -1.35
N GLY A 80 -19.52 -1.11 -1.94
CA GLY A 80 -18.93 0.07 -2.54
C GLY A 80 -18.48 1.08 -1.49
N LYS A 81 -17.84 2.15 -1.98
CA LYS A 81 -17.52 3.32 -1.15
C LYS A 81 -18.70 4.29 -1.22
N ASP A 82 -19.18 4.73 -0.07
CA ASP A 82 -20.30 5.67 0.08
C ASP A 82 -19.91 7.12 -0.23
N GLU A 83 -18.63 7.44 -0.16
CA GLU A 83 -18.05 8.72 -0.53
C GLU A 83 -16.99 8.62 -1.64
N ASP A 84 -16.71 9.76 -2.27
CA ASP A 84 -15.60 9.91 -3.20
C ASP A 84 -14.28 9.70 -2.45
N ALA A 85 -13.39 8.90 -3.02
CA ALA A 85 -12.21 8.43 -2.33
C ALA A 85 -10.95 8.49 -3.21
N LEU A 86 -9.81 8.62 -2.54
CA LEU A 86 -8.49 8.40 -3.09
C LEU A 86 -8.06 6.97 -2.75
N GLU A 87 -7.89 6.12 -3.76
CA GLU A 87 -7.27 4.80 -3.61
C GLU A 87 -5.76 4.90 -3.76
N LEU A 88 -5.03 4.32 -2.80
CA LEU A 88 -3.60 4.10 -2.88
C LEU A 88 -3.32 2.61 -3.09
N ASP A 89 -2.56 2.30 -4.14
CA ASP A 89 -1.92 1.00 -4.34
C ASP A 89 -0.42 1.14 -4.06
N VAL A 90 0.13 0.30 -3.18
CA VAL A 90 1.58 0.25 -2.95
C VAL A 90 2.14 -1.02 -3.54
N LEU A 91 3.05 -0.89 -4.50
CA LEU A 91 3.53 -2.01 -5.28
C LEU A 91 4.93 -2.44 -4.84
N TYR A 92 5.02 -3.56 -4.13
CA TYR A 92 6.30 -4.04 -3.60
C TYR A 92 6.46 -5.56 -3.67
N TYR A 93 7.71 -6.00 -3.67
CA TYR A 93 8.07 -7.42 -3.65
C TYR A 93 7.91 -8.00 -2.24
N ARG A 94 7.25 -9.16 -2.13
CA ARG A 94 7.20 -9.94 -0.89
C ARG A 94 7.53 -11.39 -1.18
N SER A 95 8.61 -11.89 -0.57
CA SER A 95 8.92 -13.32 -0.65
C SER A 95 7.86 -14.17 0.05
N LYS A 96 7.57 -15.35 -0.53
CA LYS A 96 6.78 -16.40 0.13
C LYS A 96 7.58 -17.16 1.18
N ASP A 97 8.90 -17.12 1.09
CA ASP A 97 9.78 -17.73 2.07
C ASP A 97 9.77 -16.89 3.37
N PRO A 98 9.34 -17.46 4.51
CA PRO A 98 9.36 -16.75 5.78
C PRO A 98 10.77 -16.39 6.26
N MET A 99 11.81 -17.07 5.76
CA MET A 99 13.21 -16.82 6.10
C MET A 99 13.86 -15.74 5.22
N ALA A 100 13.22 -15.38 4.11
CA ALA A 100 13.73 -14.33 3.24
C ALA A 100 13.57 -12.95 3.91
N PRO A 101 14.62 -12.10 3.90
CA PRO A 101 14.56 -10.76 4.46
C PRO A 101 13.45 -9.91 3.81
N ARG A 102 12.62 -9.29 4.64
CA ARG A 102 11.57 -8.35 4.21
C ARG A 102 12.08 -6.92 4.32
N LEU A 103 12.93 -6.53 3.38
CA LEU A 103 13.55 -5.20 3.34
C LEU A 103 12.47 -4.10 3.34
N HIS A 104 12.46 -3.30 4.40
CA HIS A 104 11.61 -2.12 4.57
C HIS A 104 10.09 -2.35 4.47
N GLN A 105 9.63 -3.59 4.69
CA GLN A 105 8.19 -3.90 4.63
C GLN A 105 7.40 -3.17 5.74
N ASP A 106 8.04 -2.90 6.87
CA ASP A 106 7.51 -2.08 7.96
C ASP A 106 7.01 -0.71 7.47
N PHE A 107 7.72 -0.05 6.54
CA PHE A 107 7.26 1.22 5.96
C PHE A 107 5.99 1.06 5.13
N TYR A 108 5.85 -0.02 4.34
CA TYR A 108 4.63 -0.24 3.55
C TYR A 108 3.45 -0.67 4.41
N ASP A 109 3.71 -1.51 5.43
CA ASP A 109 2.71 -1.91 6.41
C ASP A 109 2.27 -0.69 7.27
N GLU A 110 3.14 0.30 7.49
CA GLU A 110 2.79 1.56 8.18
C GLU A 110 1.91 2.47 7.31
N ILE A 111 2.14 2.55 5.98
CA ILE A 111 1.22 3.25 5.06
C ILE A 111 -0.19 2.62 5.13
N GLU A 112 -0.25 1.29 5.11
CA GLU A 112 -1.51 0.53 5.24
C GLU A 112 -2.20 0.88 6.58
N GLN A 113 -1.45 0.94 7.68
CA GLN A 113 -1.97 1.29 9.01
C GLN A 113 -2.46 2.73 9.11
N ILE A 114 -1.71 3.72 8.61
CA ILE A 114 -2.12 5.13 8.56
C ILE A 114 -3.45 5.24 7.81
N ALA A 115 -3.55 4.64 6.63
CA ALA A 115 -4.77 4.71 5.83
C ALA A 115 -5.96 4.06 6.55
N LEU A 116 -5.81 2.83 7.05
CA LEU A 116 -6.90 2.05 7.63
C LEU A 116 -7.35 2.57 9.01
N PHE A 117 -6.42 2.94 9.87
CA PHE A 117 -6.72 3.22 11.28
C PHE A 117 -6.78 4.71 11.59
N LYS A 118 -5.87 5.53 11.03
CA LYS A 118 -5.91 6.99 11.27
C LYS A 118 -7.00 7.66 10.44
N TYR A 119 -7.19 7.23 9.19
CA TYR A 119 -8.13 7.85 8.25
C TYR A 119 -9.40 7.05 7.99
N GLY A 120 -9.62 5.94 8.71
CA GLY A 120 -10.82 5.11 8.55
C GLY A 120 -10.92 4.44 7.17
N GLY A 121 -9.79 4.21 6.51
CA GLY A 121 -9.74 3.75 5.14
C GLY A 121 -10.47 2.42 4.90
N ILE A 122 -11.07 2.32 3.70
CA ILE A 122 -11.82 1.16 3.25
C ILE A 122 -10.87 0.25 2.46
N PRO A 123 -10.61 -1.00 2.91
CA PRO A 123 -9.75 -1.90 2.19
C PRO A 123 -10.41 -2.36 0.88
N HIS A 124 -9.61 -2.68 -0.12
CA HIS A 124 -10.04 -3.43 -1.29
C HIS A 124 -10.18 -4.92 -0.96
N TRP A 125 -11.33 -5.51 -1.30
CA TRP A 125 -11.68 -6.91 -0.98
C TRP A 125 -10.66 -7.94 -1.46
N GLY A 126 -10.20 -7.84 -2.71
CA GLY A 126 -9.30 -8.83 -3.31
C GLY A 126 -7.81 -8.62 -3.05
N LYS A 127 -7.42 -7.61 -2.28
CA LYS A 127 -6.03 -7.11 -2.26
C LYS A 127 -5.45 -6.84 -0.86
N ASN A 128 -6.20 -7.08 0.21
CA ASN A 128 -5.74 -6.80 1.59
C ASN A 128 -5.71 -8.06 2.46
N LYS A 129 -4.98 -7.98 3.57
CA LYS A 129 -4.88 -9.05 4.58
C LYS A 129 -6.12 -9.02 5.49
N ASN A 130 -6.40 -10.13 6.18
CA ASN A 130 -7.53 -10.26 7.12
C ASN A 130 -7.57 -9.12 8.16
N MET A 131 -6.41 -8.64 8.62
CA MET A 131 -6.32 -7.53 9.57
C MET A 131 -6.99 -6.25 9.07
N ALA A 132 -6.96 -5.99 7.77
CA ALA A 132 -7.58 -4.79 7.20
C ALA A 132 -9.11 -4.79 7.33
N PHE A 133 -9.71 -5.97 7.45
CA PHE A 133 -11.16 -6.17 7.56
C PHE A 133 -11.67 -6.19 9.01
N VAL A 134 -10.81 -5.93 10.00
CA VAL A 134 -11.27 -5.69 11.37
C VAL A 134 -12.23 -4.50 11.36
N GLY A 135 -13.44 -4.71 11.88
CA GLY A 135 -14.50 -3.69 11.86
C GLY A 135 -15.16 -3.47 10.49
N ALA A 136 -15.04 -4.42 9.53
CA ALA A 136 -15.57 -4.27 8.17
C ALA A 136 -17.04 -3.84 8.12
N ILE A 137 -17.90 -4.37 9.00
CA ILE A 137 -19.32 -4.01 9.07
C ILE A 137 -19.49 -2.48 9.18
N HIS A 138 -18.71 -1.84 10.04
CA HIS A 138 -18.72 -0.38 10.18
C HIS A 138 -18.06 0.33 9.00
N LYS A 139 -16.95 -0.21 8.47
CA LYS A 139 -16.21 0.39 7.34
C LYS A 139 -17.00 0.47 6.04
N TYR A 140 -17.92 -0.47 5.79
CA TYR A 140 -18.79 -0.46 4.61
C TYR A 140 -20.21 0.02 4.91
N GLY A 141 -20.46 0.61 6.09
CA GLY A 141 -21.78 1.11 6.46
C GLY A 141 -22.88 0.04 6.48
N ILE A 142 -22.51 -1.24 6.68
CA ILE A 142 -23.47 -2.35 6.71
C ILE A 142 -24.30 -2.23 7.98
N GLN A 143 -25.59 -1.91 7.81
CA GLN A 143 -26.55 -1.89 8.90
C GLN A 143 -26.85 -3.33 9.33
N VAL A 144 -26.32 -3.75 10.48
CA VAL A 144 -26.72 -5.01 11.11
C VAL A 144 -27.88 -4.69 12.02
N ASN A 145 -29.08 -4.97 11.53
CA ASN A 145 -30.27 -4.97 12.39
C ASN A 145 -30.16 -6.21 13.28
N SER A 146 -29.77 -6.01 14.54
CA SER A 146 -29.81 -7.04 15.58
C SER A 146 -31.22 -7.21 16.12
#